data_AF-A0A543DK54-F1
#
_entry.id   AF-A0A543DK54-F1
#
_cell.length_a   1.000
_cell.length_b   1.000
_cell.length_c   1.000
_cell.angle_alpha   90.00
_cell.angle_beta   90.00
_cell.angle_gamma   90.00
#
_symmetry.space_group_name_H-M   'P 1'
#
loop_
_entity.id
_entity.type
_entity.pdbx_description
1 polymer ?
#
loop_
_entity_poly.entity_id
_entity_poly.type
_entity_poly.pdbx_seq_one_letter_code
_entity_poly.pdbx_strand_id
1 'polypeptide(L)'
;MTTITEDLVLLLLDPGSGRAVVDGTSLDRAIGGALLLDLALRERISADGDGAKARLRVLDPAPTGDALLDEAASRLAGNPVRAQKAVERLARRTRTPVLERLVERGVVRRESSRILGVFPSTTWPSTDGAGKELRGRIAAVLRDGARPDQHVALLISLVHAVKAEHKVVDGPRRQLRARAAEVAEGDWAGVAVRKAVQAVQTSVMAAVTASTVAASSSSGS
;
A
#
# COMPACT_ATOMS: atom_id res chain seq x y z
N MET A 1 5.94 1.90 -15.94
CA MET A 1 5.63 2.65 -14.70
C MET A 1 5.24 1.63 -13.63
N THR A 2 5.80 1.74 -12.42
CA THR A 2 5.38 0.94 -11.25
C THR A 2 4.05 1.47 -10.72
N THR A 3 3.23 0.59 -10.17
CA THR A 3 1.99 0.96 -9.46
C THR A 3 2.28 1.29 -7.99
N ILE A 4 1.38 2.03 -7.32
CA ILE A 4 1.47 2.26 -5.87
C ILE A 4 1.54 0.92 -5.14
N THR A 5 0.79 -0.07 -5.62
CA THR A 5 0.69 -1.42 -5.05
C THR A 5 2.02 -2.17 -5.09
N GLU A 6 2.70 -2.18 -6.24
CA GLU A 6 4.00 -2.82 -6.42
C GLU A 6 5.07 -2.14 -5.54
N ASP A 7 5.13 -0.81 -5.59
CA ASP A 7 6.13 -0.03 -4.85
C ASP A 7 5.91 -0.13 -3.35
N LEU A 8 4.65 -0.16 -2.89
CA LEU A 8 4.34 -0.39 -1.48
C LEU A 8 4.78 -1.78 -1.02
N VAL A 9 4.51 -2.84 -1.80
CA VAL A 9 4.94 -4.19 -1.44
C VAL A 9 6.46 -4.25 -1.35
N LEU A 10 7.17 -3.66 -2.31
CA LEU A 10 8.63 -3.60 -2.29
C LEU A 10 9.18 -2.88 -1.04
N LEU A 11 8.52 -1.79 -0.60
CA LEU A 11 8.87 -1.09 0.65
C LEU A 11 8.56 -1.91 1.91
N LEU A 12 7.54 -2.76 1.88
CA LEU A 12 7.14 -3.60 3.00
C LEU A 12 7.86 -4.96 3.03
N LEU A 13 8.76 -5.23 2.08
CA LEU A 13 9.69 -6.34 2.12
C LEU A 13 11.05 -5.89 2.67
N ASP A 14 11.59 -6.66 3.61
CA ASP A 14 12.96 -6.49 4.07
C ASP A 14 13.93 -6.75 2.91
N PRO A 15 14.82 -5.82 2.54
CA PRO A 15 15.66 -5.95 1.35
C PRO A 15 16.57 -7.17 1.37
N GLY A 16 17.06 -7.57 2.55
CA GLY A 16 17.98 -8.70 2.70
C GLY A 16 17.26 -10.04 2.73
N SER A 17 16.34 -10.22 3.67
CA SER A 17 15.64 -11.49 3.88
C SER A 17 14.45 -11.72 2.95
N GLY A 18 13.93 -10.68 2.30
CA GLY A 18 12.74 -10.77 1.47
C GLY A 18 11.44 -11.08 2.23
N ARG A 19 11.45 -10.93 3.56
CA ARG A 19 10.29 -11.15 4.42
C ARG A 19 9.49 -9.86 4.58
N ALA A 20 8.19 -9.99 4.77
CA ALA A 20 7.37 -8.83 5.12
C ALA A 20 7.81 -8.23 6.46
N VAL A 21 7.95 -6.91 6.52
CA VAL A 21 8.32 -6.18 7.74
C VAL A 21 7.12 -5.91 8.64
N VAL A 22 5.89 -6.13 8.16
CA VAL A 22 4.63 -6.05 8.91
C VAL A 22 3.96 -7.42 8.98
N ASP A 23 2.97 -7.59 9.87
CA ASP A 23 2.20 -8.82 9.93
C ASP A 23 1.39 -9.04 8.64
N GLY A 24 1.00 -10.29 8.39
CA GLY A 24 0.33 -10.66 7.14
C GLY A 24 -0.97 -9.89 6.91
N THR A 25 -1.74 -9.62 7.96
CA THR A 25 -3.03 -8.97 7.80
C THR A 25 -2.86 -7.49 7.48
N SER A 26 -1.91 -6.81 8.13
CA SER A 26 -1.51 -5.46 7.78
C SER A 26 -1.00 -5.36 6.34
N LEU A 27 -0.15 -6.30 5.90
CA LEU A 27 0.33 -6.35 4.52
C LEU A 27 -0.82 -6.49 3.52
N ASP A 28 -1.73 -7.45 3.72
CA ASP A 28 -2.85 -7.68 2.80
C ASP A 28 -3.77 -6.46 2.69
N ARG A 29 -4.04 -5.80 3.81
CA ARG A 29 -4.86 -4.58 3.82
C ARG A 29 -4.14 -3.40 3.19
N ALA A 30 -2.84 -3.27 3.39
CA ALA A 30 -2.04 -2.26 2.72
C ALA A 30 -2.07 -2.45 1.19
N ILE A 31 -1.94 -3.69 0.71
CA ILE A 31 -2.11 -4.05 -0.71
C ILE A 31 -3.51 -3.70 -1.21
N GLY A 32 -4.55 -4.08 -0.46
CA GLY A 32 -5.94 -3.74 -0.81
C GLY A 32 -6.17 -2.23 -0.92
N GLY A 33 -5.57 -1.45 -0.01
CA GLY A 33 -5.61 0.01 -0.05
C GLY A 33 -4.82 0.62 -1.21
N ALA A 34 -3.65 0.08 -1.52
CA ALA A 34 -2.84 0.54 -2.64
C ALA A 34 -3.54 0.33 -4.00
N LEU A 35 -4.25 -0.79 -4.18
CA LEU A 35 -5.02 -1.04 -5.39
C LEU A 35 -6.14 0.00 -5.58
N LEU A 36 -6.79 0.42 -4.49
CA LEU A 36 -7.78 1.50 -4.54
C LEU A 36 -7.14 2.82 -4.96
N LEU A 37 -5.94 3.13 -4.45
CA LEU A 37 -5.20 4.32 -4.86
C LEU A 37 -4.77 4.26 -6.33
N ASP A 38 -4.30 3.11 -6.81
CA ASP A 38 -3.96 2.90 -8.22
C ASP A 38 -5.17 3.04 -9.16
N LEU A 39 -6.34 2.59 -8.72
CA LEU A 39 -7.61 2.79 -9.43
C LEU A 39 -8.04 4.26 -9.41
N ALA A 40 -7.87 4.95 -8.28
CA ALA A 40 -8.22 6.37 -8.15
C ALA A 40 -7.30 7.26 -9.00
N LEU A 41 -6.01 6.95 -9.06
CA LEU A 41 -5.04 7.63 -9.95
C LEU A 41 -5.37 7.46 -11.43
N ARG A 42 -6.12 6.42 -11.79
CA ARG A 42 -6.64 6.15 -13.14
C ARG A 42 -8.10 6.59 -13.32
N GLU A 43 -8.63 7.35 -12.38
CA GLU A 43 -10.01 7.86 -12.38
C GLU A 43 -11.07 6.75 -12.51
N ARG A 44 -10.74 5.52 -12.10
CA ARG A 44 -11.65 4.36 -12.16
C ARG A 44 -12.60 4.27 -10.99
N ILE A 45 -12.27 4.91 -9.87
CA ILE A 45 -13.12 4.95 -8.68
C ILE A 45 -13.22 6.36 -8.11
N SER A 46 -14.34 6.64 -7.43
CA SER A 46 -14.52 7.81 -6.58
C SER A 46 -14.91 7.41 -5.17
N ALA A 47 -14.66 8.29 -4.22
CA ALA A 47 -15.21 8.21 -2.87
C ALA A 47 -16.34 9.24 -2.70
N ASP A 48 -17.39 8.84 -2.01
CA ASP A 48 -18.45 9.70 -1.49
C ASP A 48 -18.48 9.63 0.04
N GLY A 49 -18.49 10.80 0.68
CA GLY A 49 -18.24 10.97 2.12
C GLY A 49 -16.76 10.88 2.50
N ASP A 50 -16.49 10.72 3.80
CA ASP A 50 -15.15 10.76 4.38
C ASP A 50 -14.84 9.57 5.31
N GLY A 51 -13.55 9.40 5.59
CA GLY A 51 -13.04 8.37 6.50
C GLY A 51 -13.40 6.92 6.09
N ALA A 52 -13.30 5.99 7.06
CA ALA A 52 -13.45 4.55 6.80
C ALA A 52 -14.88 4.14 6.36
N LYS A 53 -15.88 5.01 6.61
CA LYS A 53 -17.29 4.77 6.28
C LYS A 53 -17.69 5.32 4.91
N ALA A 54 -16.83 6.09 4.25
CA ALA A 54 -17.03 6.56 2.89
C ALA A 54 -17.41 5.41 1.94
N ARG A 55 -18.20 5.71 0.92
CA ARG A 55 -18.62 4.76 -0.10
C ARG A 55 -17.79 4.96 -1.36
N LEU A 56 -17.13 3.90 -1.79
CA LEU A 56 -16.38 3.84 -3.03
C LEU A 56 -17.29 3.33 -4.14
N ARG A 57 -17.22 3.97 -5.30
CA ARG A 57 -17.97 3.59 -6.51
C ARG A 57 -17.00 3.43 -7.68
N VAL A 58 -17.17 2.37 -8.47
CA VAL A 58 -16.50 2.22 -9.77
C VAL A 58 -17.18 3.14 -10.78
N LEU A 59 -16.40 4.00 -11.43
CA LEU A 59 -16.86 5.01 -12.39
C LEU A 59 -16.86 4.48 -13.82
N ASP A 60 -15.78 3.80 -14.21
CA ASP A 60 -15.58 3.28 -15.55
C ASP A 60 -15.10 1.82 -15.47
N PRO A 61 -15.86 0.85 -15.99
CA PRO A 61 -15.47 -0.55 -16.03
C PRO A 61 -14.52 -0.90 -17.19
N ALA A 62 -14.16 0.06 -18.05
CA ALA A 62 -13.23 -0.19 -19.15
C ALA A 62 -11.86 -0.69 -18.63
N PRO A 63 -11.22 -1.63 -19.35
CA PRO A 63 -9.90 -2.12 -18.98
C PRO A 63 -8.91 -0.98 -18.74
N THR A 64 -8.10 -1.13 -17.71
CA THR A 64 -7.02 -0.21 -17.33
C THR A 64 -5.72 -0.51 -18.06
N GLY A 65 -5.65 -1.65 -18.76
CA GLY A 65 -4.41 -2.22 -19.31
C GLY A 65 -3.56 -2.91 -18.24
N ASP A 66 -4.08 -3.05 -17.01
CA ASP A 66 -3.41 -3.67 -15.88
C ASP A 66 -4.32 -4.74 -15.27
N ALA A 67 -3.94 -6.02 -15.42
CA ALA A 67 -4.76 -7.15 -14.99
C ALA A 67 -5.07 -7.16 -13.47
N LEU A 68 -4.16 -6.65 -12.63
CA LEU A 68 -4.41 -6.57 -11.18
C LEU A 68 -5.48 -5.53 -10.85
N LEU A 69 -5.47 -4.41 -11.57
CA LEU A 69 -6.42 -3.34 -11.39
C LEU A 69 -7.78 -3.68 -12.03
N ASP A 70 -7.78 -4.36 -13.17
CA ASP A 70 -9.01 -4.84 -13.81
C ASP A 70 -9.74 -5.85 -12.93
N GLU A 71 -9.00 -6.80 -12.34
CA GLU A 71 -9.55 -7.74 -11.35
C GLU A 71 -10.03 -7.01 -10.09
N ALA A 72 -9.29 -6.02 -9.58
CA ALA A 72 -9.71 -5.24 -8.43
C ALA A 72 -11.00 -4.45 -8.71
N ALA A 73 -11.12 -3.81 -9.87
CA ALA A 73 -12.31 -3.10 -10.30
C ALA A 73 -13.51 -4.05 -10.44
N SER A 74 -13.30 -5.22 -11.06
CA SER A 74 -14.31 -6.28 -11.17
C SER A 74 -14.86 -6.72 -9.81
N ARG A 75 -13.98 -6.93 -8.83
CA ARG A 75 -14.39 -7.27 -7.45
C ARG A 75 -15.17 -6.17 -6.75
N LEU A 76 -15.08 -4.93 -7.20
CA LEU A 76 -15.80 -3.77 -6.64
C LEU A 76 -17.01 -3.36 -7.47
N ALA A 77 -17.27 -4.02 -8.60
CA ALA A 77 -18.38 -3.70 -9.49
C ALA A 77 -19.75 -3.79 -8.79
N GLY A 78 -20.69 -2.99 -9.28
CA GLY A 78 -22.06 -2.91 -8.77
C GLY A 78 -22.29 -1.73 -7.83
N ASN A 79 -22.95 -1.98 -6.70
CA ASN A 79 -23.35 -0.95 -5.75
C ASN A 79 -22.14 -0.37 -4.98
N PRO A 80 -22.18 0.93 -4.58
CA PRO A 80 -21.12 1.54 -3.80
C PRO A 80 -20.78 0.77 -2.52
N VAL A 81 -19.50 0.54 -2.29
CA VAL A 81 -18.98 -0.30 -1.19
C VAL A 81 -18.30 0.58 -0.14
N ARG A 82 -18.47 0.28 1.15
CA ARG A 82 -17.73 0.98 2.21
C ARG A 82 -16.22 0.84 1.99
N ALA A 83 -15.44 1.90 2.16
CA ALA A 83 -13.99 1.89 1.98
C ALA A 83 -13.32 0.77 2.79
N GLN A 84 -13.68 0.60 4.07
CA GLN A 84 -13.22 -0.52 4.88
C GLN A 84 -13.51 -1.88 4.25
N LYS A 85 -14.72 -2.07 3.71
CA LYS A 85 -15.12 -3.34 3.10
C LYS A 85 -14.43 -3.57 1.76
N ALA A 86 -14.18 -2.51 1.00
CA ALA A 86 -13.42 -2.57 -0.25
C ALA A 86 -11.97 -3.02 0.03
N VAL A 87 -11.31 -2.42 1.02
CA VAL A 87 -9.96 -2.84 1.47
C VAL A 87 -9.97 -4.31 1.88
N GLU A 88 -10.91 -4.75 2.73
CA GLU A 88 -11.02 -6.15 3.14
C GLU A 88 -11.25 -7.11 1.97
N ARG A 89 -12.02 -6.68 0.97
CA ARG A 89 -12.33 -7.50 -0.22
C ARG A 89 -11.10 -7.66 -1.10
N LEU A 90 -10.37 -6.58 -1.33
CA LEU A 90 -9.15 -6.56 -2.14
C LEU A 90 -7.93 -7.15 -1.44
N ALA A 91 -7.90 -7.13 -0.10
CA ALA A 91 -6.86 -7.78 0.70
C ALA A 91 -6.81 -9.30 0.47
N ARG A 92 -7.94 -9.92 0.11
CA ARG A 92 -8.03 -11.37 -0.08
C ARG A 92 -7.46 -11.77 -1.44
N ARG A 93 -6.56 -12.77 -1.44
CA ARG A 93 -6.04 -13.44 -2.64
C ARG A 93 -5.31 -12.52 -3.63
N THR A 94 -4.73 -11.42 -3.15
CA THR A 94 -4.04 -10.45 -4.04
C THR A 94 -2.54 -10.35 -3.78
N ARG A 95 -2.07 -10.73 -2.58
CA ARG A 95 -0.64 -10.71 -2.26
C ARG A 95 0.22 -11.52 -3.22
N THR A 96 -0.16 -12.79 -3.46
CA THR A 96 0.62 -13.67 -4.33
C THR A 96 0.69 -13.14 -5.77
N PRO A 97 -0.42 -12.76 -6.43
CA PRO A 97 -0.35 -12.13 -7.76
C PRO A 97 0.56 -10.89 -7.84
N VAL A 98 0.55 -10.02 -6.82
CA VAL A 98 1.43 -8.84 -6.78
C VAL A 98 2.90 -9.25 -6.70
N LEU A 99 3.23 -10.20 -5.82
CA LEU A 99 4.60 -10.70 -5.66
C LEU A 99 5.11 -11.43 -6.90
N GLU A 100 4.25 -12.20 -7.57
CA GLU A 100 4.59 -12.88 -8.83
C GLU A 100 4.87 -11.88 -9.95
N ARG A 101 4.08 -10.81 -10.04
CA ARG A 101 4.37 -9.72 -10.98
C ARG A 101 5.70 -9.01 -10.68
N LEU A 102 6.05 -8.81 -9.41
CA LEU A 102 7.36 -8.27 -9.04
C LEU A 102 8.51 -9.21 -9.46
N VAL A 103 8.29 -10.53 -9.43
CA VAL A 103 9.25 -11.52 -9.95
C VAL A 103 9.35 -11.46 -11.47
N GLU A 104 8.23 -11.41 -12.19
CA GLU A 104 8.20 -11.27 -13.64
C GLU A 104 8.95 -10.02 -14.13
N ARG A 105 8.89 -8.95 -13.33
CA ARG A 105 9.61 -7.70 -13.59
C ARG A 105 11.08 -7.72 -13.16
N GLY A 106 11.54 -8.77 -12.50
CA GLY A 106 12.92 -8.93 -12.06
C GLY A 106 13.35 -8.01 -10.92
N VAL A 107 12.42 -7.42 -10.17
CA VAL A 107 12.72 -6.52 -9.03
C VAL A 107 12.84 -7.27 -7.69
N VAL A 108 12.24 -8.46 -7.62
CA VAL A 108 12.47 -9.44 -6.55
C VAL A 108 12.66 -10.84 -7.16
N ARG A 109 13.20 -11.77 -6.38
CA ARG A 109 13.24 -13.20 -6.73
C ARG A 109 12.43 -14.05 -5.75
N ARG A 110 11.82 -15.11 -6.23
CA ARG A 110 11.14 -16.11 -5.39
C ARG A 110 12.15 -17.10 -4.85
N GLU A 111 12.27 -17.20 -3.54
CA GLU A 111 13.07 -18.21 -2.86
C GLU A 111 12.19 -19.11 -2.02
N SER A 112 12.35 -20.43 -2.16
CA SER A 112 11.67 -21.41 -1.32
C SER A 112 12.67 -22.04 -0.37
N SER A 113 12.39 -21.95 0.92
CA SER A 113 13.16 -22.57 2.01
C SER A 113 12.23 -23.42 2.89
N ARG A 114 12.80 -24.13 3.87
CA ARG A 114 12.03 -24.84 4.90
C ARG A 114 12.47 -24.40 6.29
N ILE A 115 11.53 -23.96 7.11
CA ILE A 115 11.74 -23.70 8.53
C ILE A 115 11.72 -25.04 9.26
N LEU A 116 12.78 -25.33 10.02
CA LEU A 116 12.97 -26.61 10.73
C LEU A 116 12.89 -27.86 9.83
N GLY A 117 13.19 -27.71 8.53
CA GLY A 117 13.20 -28.81 7.56
C GLY A 117 11.83 -29.30 7.07
N VAL A 118 10.73 -28.86 7.68
CA VAL A 118 9.38 -29.37 7.40
C VAL A 118 8.37 -28.31 6.98
N PHE A 119 8.49 -27.06 7.42
CA PHE A 119 7.53 -26.01 7.09
C PHE A 119 8.02 -25.18 5.89
N PRO A 120 7.38 -25.26 4.71
CA PRO A 120 7.79 -24.44 3.57
C PRO A 120 7.66 -22.96 3.90
N SER A 121 8.66 -22.18 3.52
CA SER A 121 8.68 -20.73 3.64
C SER A 121 9.11 -20.13 2.32
N THR A 122 8.38 -19.13 1.85
CA THR A 122 8.72 -18.40 0.63
C THR A 122 9.13 -16.98 0.99
N THR A 123 10.32 -16.59 0.55
CA THR A 123 10.89 -15.25 0.69
C THR A 123 11.01 -14.59 -0.68
N TRP A 124 11.03 -13.26 -0.66
CA TRP A 124 11.04 -12.43 -1.87
C TRP A 124 12.17 -11.38 -1.82
N PRO A 125 13.45 -11.78 -1.76
CA PRO A 125 14.55 -10.82 -1.66
C PRO A 125 14.59 -9.92 -2.90
N SER A 126 14.96 -8.66 -2.70
CA SER A 126 15.12 -7.72 -3.80
C SER A 126 16.34 -8.08 -4.64
N THR A 127 16.20 -8.00 -5.96
CA THR A 127 17.24 -8.38 -6.93
C THR A 127 17.93 -7.17 -7.57
N ASP A 128 17.39 -5.98 -7.38
CA ASP A 128 17.81 -4.78 -8.09
C ASP A 128 18.06 -3.57 -7.17
N GLY A 129 18.41 -2.44 -7.78
CA GLY A 129 18.56 -1.16 -7.07
C GLY A 129 17.25 -0.43 -6.81
N ALA A 130 16.12 -0.87 -7.37
CA ALA A 130 14.87 -0.10 -7.36
C ALA A 130 14.31 0.02 -5.94
N GLY A 131 14.37 -1.06 -5.14
CA GLY A 131 13.95 -1.01 -3.74
C GLY A 131 14.80 -0.03 -2.91
N LYS A 132 16.11 0.02 -3.18
CA LYS A 132 17.04 0.96 -2.51
C LYS A 132 16.79 2.40 -2.93
N GLU A 133 16.60 2.64 -4.23
CA GLU A 133 16.29 3.96 -4.79
C GLU A 133 14.97 4.50 -4.21
N LEU A 134 13.93 3.67 -4.20
CA LEU A 134 12.63 4.03 -3.66
C LEU A 134 12.73 4.37 -2.16
N ARG A 135 13.42 3.55 -1.37
CA ARG A 135 13.69 3.85 0.06
C ARG A 135 14.47 5.14 0.23
N GLY A 136 15.42 5.45 -0.66
CA GLY A 136 16.14 6.71 -0.67
C GLY A 136 15.20 7.91 -0.87
N ARG A 137 14.26 7.82 -1.82
CA ARG A 137 13.24 8.87 -2.05
C ARG A 137 12.33 9.05 -0.83
N ILE A 138 11.91 7.95 -0.18
CA ILE A 138 11.10 8.00 1.03
C ILE A 138 11.89 8.61 2.20
N ALA A 139 13.18 8.25 2.34
CA ALA A 139 14.07 8.78 3.37
C ALA A 139 14.30 10.29 3.20
N ALA A 140 14.51 10.76 1.97
CA ALA A 140 14.66 12.19 1.67
C ALA A 140 13.48 13.03 2.19
N VAL A 141 12.26 12.50 2.11
CA VAL A 141 11.05 13.18 2.63
C VAL A 141 10.90 13.04 4.13
N LEU A 142 11.06 11.83 4.67
CA LEU A 142 10.78 11.54 6.08
C LEU A 142 11.88 11.98 7.04
N ARG A 143 13.13 11.99 6.59
CA ARG A 143 14.31 12.32 7.39
C ARG A 143 14.85 13.70 7.03
N ASP A 144 15.00 13.98 5.73
CA ASP A 144 15.72 15.17 5.25
C ASP A 144 14.77 16.34 4.92
N GLY A 145 13.46 16.15 5.09
CA GLY A 145 12.46 17.20 4.94
C GLY A 145 12.12 17.59 3.50
N ALA A 146 12.54 16.81 2.50
CA ALA A 146 12.22 17.06 1.10
C ALA A 146 10.69 17.11 0.87
N ARG A 147 10.26 17.86 -0.15
CA ARG A 147 8.84 17.90 -0.55
C ARG A 147 8.50 16.63 -1.35
N PRO A 148 7.49 15.85 -0.95
CA PRO A 148 7.09 14.67 -1.70
C PRO A 148 6.37 15.05 -3.00
N ASP A 149 6.56 14.23 -4.04
CA ASP A 149 5.64 14.16 -5.17
C ASP A 149 4.40 13.32 -4.81
N GLN A 150 3.42 13.26 -5.71
CA GLN A 150 2.17 12.52 -5.50
C GLN A 150 2.39 11.04 -5.20
N HIS A 151 3.31 10.40 -5.91
CA HIS A 151 3.55 8.97 -5.73
C HIS A 151 4.17 8.71 -4.35
N VAL A 152 5.22 9.44 -4.01
CA VAL A 152 5.95 9.32 -2.73
C VAL A 152 5.03 9.60 -1.55
N ALA A 153 4.15 10.60 -1.64
CA ALA A 153 3.20 10.92 -0.58
C ALA A 153 2.16 9.82 -0.35
N LEU A 154 1.64 9.19 -1.40
CA LEU A 154 0.72 8.05 -1.29
C LEU A 154 1.40 6.85 -0.63
N LEU A 155 2.64 6.55 -1.01
CA LEU A 155 3.42 5.48 -0.39
C LEU A 155 3.70 5.75 1.09
N ILE A 156 4.11 6.97 1.44
CA ILE A 156 4.33 7.38 2.84
C ILE A 156 3.04 7.23 3.64
N SER A 157 1.90 7.64 3.09
CA SER A 157 0.59 7.52 3.75
C SER A 157 0.25 6.07 4.06
N LEU A 158 0.44 5.16 3.10
CA LEU A 158 0.19 3.72 3.28
C LEU A 158 1.14 3.10 4.31
N VAL A 159 2.43 3.43 4.26
CA VAL A 159 3.44 2.99 5.23
C VAL A 159 3.09 3.48 6.64
N HIS A 160 2.62 4.73 6.77
CA HIS A 160 2.13 5.31 8.01
C HIS A 160 0.89 4.57 8.54
N ALA A 161 -0.07 4.25 7.67
CA ALA A 161 -1.31 3.57 8.05
C ALA A 161 -1.08 2.19 8.67
N VAL A 162 0.03 1.53 8.33
CA VAL A 162 0.50 0.26 8.94
C VAL A 162 1.64 0.42 9.95
N LYS A 163 1.99 1.65 10.34
CA LYS A 163 3.00 1.97 11.36
C LYS A 163 4.39 1.38 11.06
N ALA A 164 4.79 1.38 9.78
CA ALA A 164 6.01 0.75 9.30
C ALA A 164 7.14 1.73 8.94
N GLU A 165 7.01 3.02 9.23
CA GLU A 165 7.93 4.09 8.82
C GLU A 165 9.38 3.78 9.21
N HIS A 166 9.57 3.41 10.48
CA HIS A 166 10.87 3.03 11.07
C HIS A 166 11.42 1.69 10.60
N LYS A 167 10.63 0.91 9.85
CA LYS A 167 11.09 -0.31 9.16
C LYS A 167 11.44 -0.03 7.71
N VAL A 168 10.99 1.12 7.19
CA VAL A 168 11.25 1.56 5.83
C VAL A 168 12.48 2.46 5.76
N VAL A 169 12.60 3.37 6.72
CA VAL A 169 13.66 4.38 6.83
C VAL A 169 14.27 4.31 8.23
N ASP A 170 15.60 4.30 8.31
CA ASP A 170 16.29 4.38 9.60
C ASP A 170 16.11 5.75 10.24
N GLY A 171 15.93 5.79 11.56
CA GLY A 171 15.86 7.04 12.31
C GLY A 171 14.94 6.97 13.53
N PRO A 172 14.83 8.09 14.28
CA PRO A 172 14.00 8.12 15.48
C PRO A 172 12.52 7.93 15.14
N ARG A 173 11.91 6.84 15.65
CA ARG A 173 10.53 6.43 15.36
C ARG A 173 9.51 7.58 15.49
N ARG A 174 9.66 8.41 16.53
CA ARG A 174 8.78 9.56 16.79
C ARG A 174 8.85 10.62 15.69
N GLN A 175 10.05 10.93 15.20
CA GLN A 175 10.26 11.93 14.16
C GLN A 175 9.73 11.44 12.81
N LEU A 176 10.09 10.21 12.43
CA LEU A 176 9.60 9.59 11.19
C LEU A 176 8.08 9.49 11.17
N ARG A 177 7.47 9.09 12.29
CA ARG A 177 6.01 9.00 12.41
C ARG A 177 5.34 10.38 12.32
N ALA A 178 5.89 11.40 12.99
CA ALA A 178 5.35 12.76 12.93
C ALA A 178 5.41 13.31 11.49
N ARG A 179 6.56 13.15 10.84
CA ARG A 179 6.72 13.59 9.45
C ARG A 179 5.83 12.84 8.47
N ALA A 180 5.65 11.53 8.67
CA ALA A 180 4.75 10.74 7.84
C ALA A 180 3.28 11.15 8.02
N ALA A 181 2.86 11.51 9.24
CA ALA A 181 1.53 12.04 9.51
C ALA A 181 1.31 13.38 8.81
N GLU A 182 2.27 14.31 8.89
CA GLU A 182 2.23 15.59 8.17
C GLU A 182 2.07 15.39 6.65
N VAL A 183 2.80 14.43 6.07
CA VAL A 183 2.69 14.10 4.64
C VAL A 183 1.33 13.49 4.30
N ALA A 184 0.79 12.62 5.17
CA ALA A 184 -0.50 11.98 4.96
C ALA A 184 -1.68 12.98 5.04
N GLU A 185 -1.55 14.01 5.87
CA GLU A 185 -2.55 15.08 6.04
C GLU A 185 -2.36 16.26 5.07
N GLY A 186 -1.14 16.46 4.56
CA GLY A 186 -0.75 17.62 3.77
C GLY A 186 -1.19 17.61 2.31
N ASP A 187 -1.11 18.79 1.67
CA ASP A 187 -1.38 18.98 0.25
C ASP A 187 -0.09 18.80 -0.60
N TRP A 188 0.08 17.60 -1.15
CA TRP A 188 1.26 17.19 -1.92
C TRP A 188 1.04 17.10 -3.43
N ALA A 189 -0.20 17.23 -3.93
CA ALA A 189 -0.52 17.21 -5.37
C ALA A 189 -0.87 18.63 -5.89
N GLY A 190 -1.16 18.83 -7.19
CA GLY A 190 -1.67 20.10 -7.75
C GLY A 190 -3.21 20.11 -7.96
N VAL A 191 -3.84 21.28 -8.17
CA VAL A 191 -5.31 21.53 -8.00
C VAL A 191 -6.24 20.53 -8.71
N ALA A 192 -5.88 20.02 -9.87
CA ALA A 192 -6.82 19.31 -10.75
C ALA A 192 -7.03 17.82 -10.43
N VAL A 193 -6.03 17.08 -9.94
CA VAL A 193 -6.12 15.63 -9.64
C VAL A 193 -6.49 15.37 -8.17
N ARG A 194 -6.54 16.43 -7.35
CA ARG A 194 -6.55 16.34 -5.89
C ARG A 194 -7.81 15.77 -5.28
N LYS A 195 -9.00 16.27 -5.60
CA LYS A 195 -10.18 15.97 -4.77
C LYS A 195 -10.59 14.51 -4.79
N ALA A 196 -10.62 13.86 -5.95
CA ALA A 196 -11.06 12.47 -6.07
C ALA A 196 -10.03 11.51 -5.43
N VAL A 197 -8.74 11.68 -5.76
CA VAL A 197 -7.67 10.83 -5.20
C VAL A 197 -7.52 11.06 -3.69
N GLN A 198 -7.61 12.31 -3.23
CA GLN A 198 -7.52 12.64 -1.80
C GLN A 198 -8.71 12.07 -1.02
N ALA A 199 -9.93 12.18 -1.54
CA ALA A 199 -11.10 11.59 -0.89
C ALA A 199 -10.94 10.07 -0.76
N VAL A 200 -10.49 9.38 -1.81
CA VAL A 200 -10.19 7.93 -1.74
C VAL A 200 -9.06 7.67 -0.74
N GLN A 201 -7.96 8.42 -0.78
CA GLN A 201 -6.82 8.24 0.09
C GLN A 201 -7.21 8.36 1.56
N THR A 202 -7.89 9.44 1.97
CA THR A 202 -8.31 9.63 3.36
C THR A 202 -9.19 8.47 3.83
N SER A 203 -10.09 7.99 2.99
CA SER A 203 -10.93 6.84 3.29
C SER A 203 -10.17 5.52 3.38
N VAL A 204 -9.20 5.30 2.49
CA VAL A 204 -8.33 4.12 2.49
C VAL A 204 -7.43 4.11 3.72
N MET A 205 -6.80 5.24 4.08
CA MET A 205 -5.93 5.32 5.25
C MET A 205 -6.73 5.02 6.52
N ALA A 206 -7.90 5.64 6.67
CA ALA A 206 -8.79 5.36 7.80
C ALA A 206 -9.20 3.87 7.86
N ALA A 207 -9.51 3.26 6.71
CA ALA A 207 -9.87 1.84 6.62
C ALA A 207 -8.72 0.89 7.00
N VAL A 208 -7.51 1.15 6.50
CA VAL A 208 -6.31 0.36 6.81
C VAL A 208 -5.97 0.49 8.29
N THR A 209 -5.94 1.70 8.83
CA THR A 209 -5.60 1.95 10.24
C THR A 209 -6.64 1.38 11.21
N ALA A 210 -7.94 1.52 10.94
CA ALA A 210 -8.98 0.92 11.79
C ALA A 210 -8.80 -0.60 11.93
N SER A 211 -8.31 -1.22 10.87
CA SER A 211 -8.11 -2.65 10.80
C SER A 211 -6.82 -3.14 11.48
N THR A 212 -5.76 -2.33 11.49
CA THR A 212 -4.51 -2.66 12.20
C THR A 212 -4.68 -2.60 13.71
N VAL A 213 -5.50 -1.67 14.21
CA VAL A 213 -5.87 -1.61 15.64
C VAL A 213 -6.57 -2.89 16.09
N ALA A 214 -7.55 -3.37 15.31
CA ALA A 214 -8.30 -4.60 15.63
C ALA A 214 -7.41 -5.86 15.67
N ALA A 215 -6.37 -5.94 14.82
CA ALA A 215 -5.43 -7.06 14.82
C ALA A 215 -4.51 -7.05 16.06
N SER A 216 -4.08 -5.88 16.51
CA SER A 216 -3.24 -5.75 17.71
C SER A 216 -3.98 -6.07 19.02
N SER A 217 -5.31 -5.88 19.07
CA SER A 217 -6.12 -6.27 20.23
C SER A 217 -6.36 -7.77 20.33
N SER A 218 -6.39 -8.51 19.20
CA SER A 218 -6.59 -9.97 19.21
C SER A 218 -5.35 -10.77 19.59
N SER A 219 -4.15 -10.17 19.56
CA SER A 219 -2.90 -10.81 19.95
C SER A 219 -2.54 -10.63 21.45
N GLY A 220 -3.41 -9.97 22.22
CA GLY A 220 -3.23 -9.70 23.64
C GLY A 220 -4.31 -10.31 24.53
N SER A 221 -5.05 -11.30 24.05
CA SER A 221 -6.05 -12.08 24.81
C SER A 221 -5.64 -13.54 24.88
#